data_AF-A0A3M7AJZ6-F1
#
_entry.id   AF-A0A3M7AJZ6-F1
#
_cell.length_a   1.000
_cell.length_b   1.000
_cell.length_c   1.000
_cell.angle_alpha   90.00
_cell.angle_beta   90.00
_cell.angle_gamma   90.00
#
_symmetry.space_group_name_H-M   'P 1'
#
loop_
_entity.id
_entity.type
_entity.pdbx_description
1 polymer ?
#
loop_
_entity_poly.entity_id
_entity_poly.type
_entity_poly.pdbx_seq_one_letter_code
_entity_poly.pdbx_strand_id
1 'polypeptide(L)'
;MIRSLLRPDCYVIVVEHDLSILDYLSDYVCVLYGKPAVYGVVTAPFSVREGINIFLDGHVPTENLRFRDESLQFRVGEVGEEFLIDKSRGFGYPKMSKTLGTFQLDIEPGAFTDSEILVMMGENGTGKTTFCKMLAGAEKPDGDQKVPEMHISMKPQKITPKFQGTVRQLFFKKIKAAFISPQFQTDVYRPLKIDDFIDQEVQNLSGGELQRVAIVLALGMPADIYVIDEPSAYLDSEQRIIAARVIKRFIMHAKKTAFVVEHDFIMATYLADRVIVFDGQPSKKAHANPPEALVTGCNRFLKSLDVTFRRDPNTYRPRINKQFSQLDAEQKANGQHFFLEEDGADELLEEEGDEEDDDEEEILTEKESCIVRLREPGA
;
A
#
# COMPACT_ATOMS: atom_id res chain seq x y z
N MET A 1 -13.29 17.68 6.28
CA MET A 1 -14.56 17.61 7.04
C MET A 1 -14.35 17.29 8.52
N ILE A 2 -13.48 16.34 8.91
CA ILE A 2 -13.26 16.04 10.34
C ILE A 2 -12.52 17.19 11.04
N ARG A 3 -11.41 17.70 10.49
CA ARG A 3 -10.67 18.83 11.09
C ARG A 3 -11.51 20.11 11.25
N SER A 4 -12.52 20.35 10.42
CA SER A 4 -13.39 21.53 10.56
C SER A 4 -14.32 21.46 11.77
N LEU A 5 -14.41 20.30 12.43
CA LEU A 5 -15.15 20.15 13.69
C LEU A 5 -14.35 20.66 14.90
N LEU A 6 -13.07 21.01 14.73
CA LEU A 6 -12.23 21.54 15.80
C LEU A 6 -12.77 22.91 16.24
N ARG A 7 -13.35 22.94 17.44
CA ARG A 7 -13.82 24.13 18.13
C ARG A 7 -13.19 24.17 19.53
N PRO A 8 -13.06 25.35 20.17
CA PRO A 8 -12.44 25.47 21.48
C PRO A 8 -13.06 24.61 22.60
N ASP A 9 -14.30 24.16 22.40
CA ASP A 9 -15.12 23.41 23.35
C ASP A 9 -15.34 21.94 22.94
N CYS A 10 -14.67 21.45 21.89
CA CYS A 10 -14.91 20.13 21.33
C CYS A 10 -13.67 19.26 21.32
N TYR A 11 -13.81 18.04 21.82
CA TYR A 11 -12.82 16.97 21.65
C TYR A 11 -13.17 16.14 20.44
N VAL A 12 -12.16 15.82 19.63
CA VAL A 12 -12.28 14.93 18.49
C VAL A 12 -11.29 13.79 18.69
N ILE A 13 -11.78 12.56 18.67
CA ILE A 13 -10.99 11.34 18.73
C ILE A 13 -11.17 10.62 17.39
N VAL A 14 -10.05 10.20 16.81
CA VAL A 14 -10.01 9.49 15.53
C VAL A 14 -9.18 8.23 15.72
N VAL A 15 -9.61 7.14 15.11
CA VAL A 15 -8.84 5.89 15.01
C VAL A 15 -8.59 5.66 13.53
N GLU A 16 -7.33 5.59 13.14
CA GLU A 16 -6.92 5.47 11.75
C GLU A 16 -5.76 4.49 11.60
N HIS A 17 -5.77 3.76 10.50
CA HIS A 17 -4.68 2.86 10.10
C HIS A 17 -3.86 3.44 8.94
N ASP A 18 -4.38 4.45 8.23
CA ASP A 18 -3.64 5.16 7.21
C ASP A 18 -2.78 6.25 7.86
N LEU A 19 -1.45 6.04 7.84
CA LEU A 19 -0.49 6.96 8.46
C LEU A 19 -0.45 8.34 7.79
N SER A 20 -0.79 8.44 6.50
CA SER A 20 -0.84 9.72 5.79
C SER A 20 -2.05 10.53 6.24
N ILE A 21 -3.21 9.88 6.36
CA ILE A 21 -4.43 10.50 6.90
C ILE A 21 -4.23 10.87 8.36
N LEU A 22 -3.60 9.99 9.15
CA LEU A 22 -3.28 10.23 10.55
C LEU A 22 -2.42 11.49 10.73
N ASP A 23 -1.36 11.64 9.93
CA ASP A 23 -0.49 12.83 9.98
C ASP A 23 -1.23 14.11 9.58
N TYR A 24 -2.16 14.03 8.61
CA TYR A 24 -2.97 15.17 8.22
C TYR A 24 -4.00 15.56 9.28
N LEU A 25 -4.73 14.60 9.87
CA LEU A 25 -5.87 14.85 10.74
C LEU A 25 -5.47 15.22 12.17
N SER A 26 -4.34 14.72 12.64
CA SER A 26 -4.00 14.72 14.07
C SER A 26 -3.18 15.94 14.48
N ASP A 27 -3.20 16.24 15.77
CA ASP A 27 -2.27 17.16 16.43
C ASP A 27 -1.47 16.45 17.56
N TYR A 28 -2.05 15.39 18.15
CA TYR A 28 -1.36 14.41 19.00
C TYR A 28 -1.79 13.00 18.63
N VAL A 29 -0.92 12.02 18.90
CA VAL A 29 -1.12 10.61 18.59
C VAL A 29 -0.78 9.76 19.81
N CYS A 30 -1.59 8.75 20.10
CA CYS A 30 -1.31 7.70 21.08
C CYS A 30 -1.18 6.37 20.34
N VAL A 31 -0.15 5.59 20.66
CA VAL A 31 0.08 4.28 20.05
C VAL A 31 -0.64 3.22 20.89
N LEU A 32 -1.30 2.26 20.24
CA LEU A 32 -1.87 1.09 20.90
C LEU A 32 -1.13 -0.15 20.48
N TYR A 33 -0.45 -0.72 21.46
CA TYR A 33 0.28 -1.96 21.34
C TYR A 33 -0.36 -3.01 22.26
N GLY A 34 -0.06 -4.28 22.04
CA GLY A 34 -0.65 -5.37 22.79
C GLY A 34 -0.94 -6.59 21.92
N LYS A 35 -1.25 -7.71 22.57
CA LYS A 35 -1.57 -8.95 21.86
C LYS A 35 -3.03 -8.97 21.42
N PRO A 36 -3.33 -9.09 20.12
CA PRO A 36 -4.70 -9.13 19.61
C PRO A 36 -5.58 -10.15 20.34
N ALA A 37 -6.78 -9.74 20.71
CA ALA A 37 -7.75 -10.54 21.48
C ALA A 37 -7.29 -11.00 22.89
N VAL A 38 -6.15 -10.51 23.39
CA VAL A 38 -5.65 -10.82 24.73
C VAL A 38 -5.56 -9.57 25.59
N TYR A 39 -4.82 -8.55 25.15
CA TYR A 39 -4.71 -7.28 25.88
C TYR A 39 -4.33 -6.14 24.92
N GLY A 40 -4.48 -4.89 25.39
CA GLY A 40 -4.07 -3.69 24.67
C GLY A 40 -3.70 -2.59 25.66
N VAL A 41 -2.60 -1.91 25.40
CA VAL A 41 -2.07 -0.80 26.18
C VAL A 41 -2.11 0.45 25.31
N VAL A 42 -2.42 1.60 25.91
CA VAL A 42 -2.43 2.91 25.24
C VAL A 42 -1.29 3.72 25.83
N THR A 43 -0.38 4.20 24.97
CA THR A 43 0.70 5.08 25.41
C THR A 43 0.18 6.44 25.88
N ALA A 44 1.05 7.21 26.54
CA ALA A 44 0.83 8.64 26.68
C ALA A 44 0.73 9.33 25.28
N PRO A 45 0.06 10.50 25.18
CA PRO A 45 -0.01 11.24 23.92
C PRO A 45 1.35 11.80 23.52
N PHE A 46 1.78 11.53 22.29
CA PHE A 46 2.96 12.10 21.65
C PHE A 46 2.58 13.16 20.61
N SER A 47 3.57 13.95 20.20
CA SER A 47 3.43 14.75 18.98
C SER A 47 3.22 13.82 17.77
N VAL A 48 2.51 14.28 16.74
CA VAL A 48 2.18 13.44 15.57
C VAL A 48 3.42 12.80 14.93
N ARG A 49 4.51 13.57 14.77
CA ARG A 49 5.75 13.08 14.15
C ARG A 49 6.39 11.99 15.01
N GLU A 50 6.53 12.25 16.30
CA GLU A 50 7.16 11.36 17.27
C GLU A 50 6.37 10.07 17.47
N GLY A 51 5.04 10.16 17.68
CA GLY A 51 4.19 8.99 17.86
C GLY A 51 4.18 8.06 16.65
N ILE A 52 4.17 8.62 15.42
CA ILE A 52 4.29 7.80 14.21
C ILE A 52 5.69 7.20 14.08
N ASN A 53 6.76 7.92 14.45
CA ASN A 53 8.12 7.37 14.42
C ASN A 53 8.28 6.22 15.42
N ILE A 54 7.78 6.36 16.64
CA ILE A 54 7.73 5.30 17.67
C ILE A 54 6.99 4.07 17.13
N PHE A 55 5.81 4.28 16.53
CA PHE A 55 5.04 3.22 15.88
C PHE A 55 5.84 2.47 14.78
N LEU A 56 6.58 3.22 13.97
CA LEU A 56 7.38 2.67 12.87
C LEU A 56 8.70 2.04 13.34
N ASP A 57 9.25 2.49 14.46
CA ASP A 57 10.45 1.91 15.04
C ASP A 57 10.14 0.56 15.70
N GLY A 58 8.98 0.45 16.36
CA GLY A 58 8.60 -0.78 17.08
C GLY A 58 8.94 -0.73 18.58
N HIS A 59 9.36 0.43 19.07
CA HIS A 59 9.88 0.61 20.42
C HIS A 59 9.37 1.93 21.02
N VAL A 60 8.87 1.88 22.26
CA VAL A 60 8.41 3.04 23.05
C VAL A 60 9.50 3.41 24.05
N PRO A 61 10.32 4.47 23.79
CA PRO A 61 11.47 4.77 24.63
C PRO A 61 11.11 5.14 26.07
N THR A 62 9.99 5.82 26.27
CA THR A 62 9.53 6.26 27.60
C THR A 62 9.13 5.11 28.52
N GLU A 63 8.76 3.97 27.93
CA GLU A 63 8.33 2.77 28.64
C GLU A 63 9.42 1.67 28.60
N ASN A 64 10.54 1.93 27.91
CA ASN A 64 11.60 0.96 27.60
C ASN A 64 11.03 -0.38 27.13
N LEU A 65 10.11 -0.32 26.17
CA LEU A 65 9.34 -1.48 25.72
C LEU A 65 9.37 -1.58 24.20
N ARG A 66 9.89 -2.71 23.70
CA ARG A 66 9.83 -3.08 22.29
C ARG A 66 8.61 -3.96 22.05
N PHE A 67 7.70 -3.49 21.21
CA PHE A 67 6.48 -4.22 20.82
C PHE A 67 6.61 -4.87 19.43
N ARG A 68 7.69 -4.56 18.69
CA ARG A 68 8.00 -5.20 17.41
C ARG A 68 9.51 -5.41 17.21
N ASP A 69 9.83 -6.58 16.68
CA ASP A 69 11.21 -7.04 16.42
C ASP A 69 11.90 -6.22 15.33
N GLU A 70 11.23 -6.01 14.20
CA GLU A 70 11.75 -5.27 13.04
C GLU A 70 11.16 -3.87 12.95
N SER A 71 11.98 -2.86 12.64
CA SER A 71 11.47 -1.54 12.28
C SER A 71 10.85 -1.53 10.88
N LEU A 72 9.86 -0.68 10.67
CA LEU A 72 9.20 -0.47 9.39
C LEU A 72 9.86 0.70 8.66
N GLN A 73 10.71 0.40 7.68
CA GLN A 73 11.36 1.40 6.84
C GLN A 73 10.68 1.52 5.47
N PHE A 74 10.63 2.74 4.93
CA PHE A 74 9.97 3.06 3.65
C PHE A 74 10.96 3.46 2.55
N ARG A 75 12.15 2.87 2.58
CA ARG A 75 13.17 3.14 1.57
C ARG A 75 12.71 2.59 0.21
N VAL A 76 12.53 3.51 -0.73
CA VAL A 76 12.12 3.18 -2.10
C VAL A 76 13.39 2.81 -2.85
N GLY A 77 13.61 1.51 -3.08
CA GLY A 77 14.75 1.03 -3.88
C GLY A 77 15.66 0.05 -3.15
N GLU A 78 15.58 -0.04 -1.82
CA GLU A 78 16.50 -0.85 -1.01
C GLU A 78 16.15 -2.33 -0.86
N VAL A 79 15.17 -2.85 -1.61
CA VAL A 79 15.12 -4.30 -1.85
C VAL A 79 16.20 -4.63 -2.91
N GLY A 80 17.45 -4.34 -2.53
CA GLY A 80 18.68 -4.62 -3.24
C GLY A 80 19.04 -6.09 -3.11
N GLU A 81 18.17 -6.94 -3.64
CA GLU A 81 18.73 -8.01 -4.46
C GLU A 81 18.86 -7.39 -5.85
N GLU A 82 20.06 -7.42 -6.44
CA GLU A 82 20.24 -7.18 -7.88
C GLU A 82 19.44 -8.26 -8.63
N PHE A 83 18.12 -8.14 -8.66
CA PHE A 83 17.32 -8.86 -9.62
C PHE A 83 17.82 -8.38 -10.95
N LEU A 84 18.46 -9.28 -11.71
CA LEU A 84 18.67 -9.06 -13.13
C LEU A 84 17.29 -8.85 -13.74
N ILE A 85 16.90 -7.58 -13.90
CA ILE A 85 15.61 -7.18 -14.46
C ILE A 85 15.68 -7.53 -15.94
N ASP A 86 15.30 -8.76 -16.22
CA ASP A 86 15.23 -9.29 -17.57
C ASP A 86 13.97 -8.72 -18.21
N LYS A 87 14.06 -7.50 -18.78
CA LYS A 87 12.97 -6.84 -19.53
C LYS A 87 12.86 -7.40 -20.95
N SER A 88 12.89 -8.72 -21.10
CA SER A 88 12.94 -9.37 -22.41
C SER A 88 11.58 -9.39 -23.10
N ARG A 89 10.47 -9.30 -22.35
CA ARG A 89 9.12 -9.41 -22.90
C ARG A 89 8.36 -8.11 -22.72
N GLY A 90 8.19 -7.38 -23.83
CA GLY A 90 7.27 -6.25 -23.91
C GLY A 90 5.84 -6.71 -24.19
N PHE A 91 4.92 -6.33 -23.32
CA PHE A 91 3.49 -6.45 -23.53
C PHE A 91 2.88 -5.06 -23.70
N GLY A 92 1.67 -5.00 -24.27
CA GLY A 92 0.97 -3.75 -24.40
C GLY A 92 -0.53 -3.94 -24.56
N TYR A 93 -1.28 -2.93 -24.17
CA TYR A 93 -2.71 -2.85 -24.40
C TYR A 93 -3.01 -1.70 -25.35
N PRO A 94 -3.94 -1.89 -26.32
CA PRO A 94 -4.31 -0.85 -27.26
C PRO A 94 -5.12 0.24 -26.57
N LYS A 95 -5.39 1.32 -27.30
CA LYS A 95 -6.43 2.29 -26.92
C LYS A 95 -7.75 1.55 -26.74
N MET A 96 -8.43 1.77 -25.63
CA MET A 96 -9.73 1.15 -25.33
C MET A 96 -10.74 2.18 -24.85
N SER A 97 -12.02 1.88 -25.03
CA SER A 97 -13.10 2.67 -24.45
C SER A 97 -14.19 1.76 -23.89
N LYS A 98 -14.82 2.21 -22.81
CA LYS A 98 -15.92 1.51 -22.16
C LYS A 98 -16.97 2.49 -21.65
N THR A 99 -18.22 2.22 -22.00
CA THR A 99 -19.39 2.95 -21.54
C THR A 99 -20.19 2.07 -20.60
N LEU A 100 -20.41 2.55 -19.38
CA LEU A 100 -21.22 1.88 -18.35
C LEU A 100 -22.36 2.81 -17.95
N GLY A 101 -23.50 2.68 -18.63
CA GLY A 101 -24.65 3.58 -18.43
C GLY A 101 -24.30 5.02 -18.83
N THR A 102 -24.22 5.92 -17.84
CA THR A 102 -23.84 7.34 -18.04
C THR A 102 -22.35 7.60 -17.90
N PHE A 103 -21.57 6.61 -17.44
CA PHE A 103 -20.14 6.73 -17.24
C PHE A 103 -19.37 6.32 -18.50
N GLN A 104 -18.41 7.14 -18.92
CA GLN A 104 -17.49 6.85 -20.02
C GLN A 104 -16.05 6.76 -19.51
N LEU A 105 -15.36 5.68 -19.86
CA LEU A 105 -13.95 5.46 -19.59
C LEU A 105 -13.20 5.37 -20.92
N ASP A 106 -12.23 6.27 -21.12
CA ASP A 106 -11.29 6.24 -22.23
C ASP A 106 -9.91 5.83 -21.71
N ILE A 107 -9.27 4.83 -22.32
CA ILE A 107 -7.96 4.30 -21.90
C ILE A 107 -6.96 4.50 -23.03
N GLU A 108 -5.88 5.24 -22.79
CA GLU A 108 -4.80 5.39 -23.75
C GLU A 108 -3.97 4.11 -23.87
N PRO A 109 -3.34 3.86 -25.03
CA PRO A 109 -2.48 2.69 -25.19
C PRO A 109 -1.30 2.76 -24.21
N GLY A 110 -0.92 1.61 -23.68
CA GLY A 110 0.19 1.49 -22.74
C GLY A 110 1.04 0.27 -23.03
N ALA A 111 2.32 0.36 -22.65
CA ALA A 111 3.29 -0.72 -22.74
C ALA A 111 3.89 -0.99 -21.36
N PHE A 112 4.12 -2.27 -21.10
CA PHE A 112 4.65 -2.79 -19.84
C PHE A 112 5.56 -3.99 -20.11
N THR A 113 6.43 -4.27 -19.14
CA THR A 113 7.45 -5.32 -19.21
C THR A 113 7.22 -6.38 -18.15
N ASP A 114 7.90 -7.51 -18.30
CA ASP A 114 8.08 -8.47 -17.23
C ASP A 114 8.89 -7.87 -16.07
N SER A 115 8.63 -8.36 -14.85
CA SER A 115 9.27 -7.85 -13.63
C SER A 115 9.01 -6.37 -13.38
N GLU A 116 7.79 -5.91 -13.66
CA GLU A 116 7.34 -4.52 -13.47
C GLU A 116 6.01 -4.49 -12.71
N ILE A 117 5.90 -3.57 -11.76
CA ILE A 117 4.67 -3.29 -11.02
C ILE A 117 4.12 -1.94 -11.46
N LEU A 118 2.93 -1.98 -12.06
CA LEU A 118 2.16 -0.81 -12.47
C LEU A 118 1.08 -0.51 -11.43
N VAL A 119 1.18 0.64 -10.77
CA VAL A 119 0.17 1.06 -9.81
C VAL A 119 -0.82 2.02 -10.45
N MET A 120 -2.11 1.72 -10.31
CA MET A 120 -3.21 2.57 -10.78
C MET A 120 -3.66 3.50 -9.66
N MET A 121 -3.51 4.80 -9.88
CA MET A 121 -3.91 5.86 -8.96
C MET A 121 -5.07 6.67 -9.55
N GLY A 122 -5.95 7.18 -8.70
CA GLY A 122 -7.07 8.03 -9.12
C GLY A 122 -8.24 7.97 -8.14
N GLU A 123 -9.16 8.91 -8.23
CA GLU A 123 -10.34 8.95 -7.38
C GLU A 123 -11.26 7.73 -7.54
N ASN A 124 -12.14 7.51 -6.57
CA ASN A 124 -13.16 6.47 -6.69
C ASN A 124 -14.18 6.82 -7.77
N GLY A 125 -14.58 5.82 -8.57
CA GLY A 125 -15.49 6.04 -9.69
C GLY A 125 -14.84 6.57 -10.97
N THR A 126 -13.51 6.54 -11.07
CA THR A 126 -12.77 6.81 -12.32
C THR A 126 -12.57 5.58 -13.20
N GLY A 127 -13.03 4.40 -12.79
CA GLY A 127 -13.01 3.20 -13.64
C GLY A 127 -11.79 2.28 -13.52
N LYS A 128 -10.96 2.42 -12.46
CA LYS A 128 -9.80 1.54 -12.18
C LYS A 128 -10.15 0.05 -12.18
N THR A 129 -11.17 -0.33 -11.41
CA THR A 129 -11.68 -1.72 -11.37
C THR A 129 -12.25 -2.16 -12.72
N THR A 130 -12.87 -1.25 -13.48
CA THR A 130 -13.35 -1.54 -14.84
C THR A 130 -12.19 -1.87 -15.76
N PHE A 131 -11.11 -1.09 -15.71
CA PHE A 131 -9.89 -1.38 -16.47
C PHE A 131 -9.27 -2.73 -16.07
N CYS A 132 -9.20 -3.04 -14.76
CA CYS A 132 -8.76 -4.35 -14.27
C CYS A 132 -9.55 -5.52 -14.86
N LYS A 133 -10.89 -5.40 -14.91
CA LYS A 133 -11.76 -6.42 -15.49
C LYS A 133 -11.61 -6.52 -17.01
N MET A 134 -11.32 -5.41 -17.69
CA MET A 134 -11.04 -5.41 -19.12
C MET A 134 -9.73 -6.12 -19.44
N LEU A 135 -8.68 -5.85 -18.65
CA LEU A 135 -7.42 -6.60 -18.74
C LEU A 135 -7.66 -8.09 -18.52
N ALA A 136 -8.40 -8.46 -17.47
CA ALA A 136 -8.74 -9.85 -17.14
C ALA A 136 -9.71 -10.54 -18.14
N GLY A 137 -10.20 -9.83 -19.16
CA GLY A 137 -11.17 -10.35 -20.14
C GLY A 137 -12.59 -10.59 -19.58
N ALA A 138 -12.86 -10.16 -18.34
CA ALA A 138 -14.17 -10.27 -17.71
C ALA A 138 -15.17 -9.24 -18.25
N GLU A 139 -14.67 -8.09 -18.72
CA GLU A 139 -15.46 -7.07 -19.44
C GLU A 139 -14.82 -6.76 -20.80
N LYS A 140 -15.63 -6.68 -21.86
CA LYS A 140 -15.12 -6.35 -23.20
C LYS A 140 -15.13 -4.84 -23.43
N PRO A 141 -14.14 -4.26 -24.13
CA PRO A 141 -14.22 -2.89 -24.63
C PRO A 141 -15.44 -2.73 -25.56
N ASP A 142 -15.91 -1.51 -25.74
CA ASP A 142 -17.05 -1.24 -26.62
C ASP A 142 -16.68 -1.33 -28.11
N GLY A 143 -15.39 -1.25 -28.45
CA GLY A 143 -14.86 -1.44 -29.81
C GLY A 143 -14.34 -2.85 -30.10
N ASP A 144 -13.92 -3.09 -31.35
CA ASP A 144 -13.39 -4.38 -31.82
C ASP A 144 -11.93 -4.67 -31.40
N GLN A 145 -11.41 -3.94 -30.40
CA GLN A 145 -10.03 -4.12 -29.95
C GLN A 145 -9.88 -5.48 -29.26
N LYS A 146 -8.94 -6.28 -29.77
CA LYS A 146 -8.54 -7.52 -29.11
C LYS A 146 -7.47 -7.19 -28.07
N VAL A 147 -7.81 -7.33 -26.80
CA VAL A 147 -6.83 -7.41 -25.72
C VAL A 147 -6.06 -8.72 -25.92
N PRO A 148 -4.71 -8.73 -25.84
CA PRO A 148 -3.93 -9.95 -25.96
C PRO A 148 -4.39 -10.98 -24.94
N GLU A 149 -4.48 -12.25 -25.36
CA GLU A 149 -4.84 -13.34 -24.45
C GLU A 149 -3.66 -13.58 -23.50
N MET A 150 -3.85 -13.20 -22.23
CA MET A 150 -2.83 -13.28 -21.19
C MET A 150 -3.41 -14.07 -20.01
N HIS A 151 -2.62 -14.96 -19.43
CA HIS A 151 -3.04 -15.67 -18.22
C HIS A 151 -3.02 -14.70 -17.04
N ILE A 152 -4.20 -14.28 -16.60
CA ILE A 152 -4.35 -13.30 -15.52
C ILE A 152 -4.88 -13.96 -14.26
N SER A 153 -4.21 -13.69 -13.14
CA SER A 153 -4.74 -13.96 -11.80
C SER A 153 -5.24 -12.66 -11.19
N MET A 154 -6.44 -12.68 -10.59
CA MET A 154 -7.07 -11.47 -10.05
C MET A 154 -7.43 -11.62 -8.58
N LYS A 155 -7.02 -10.65 -7.76
CA LYS A 155 -7.59 -10.37 -6.44
C LYS A 155 -8.65 -9.27 -6.60
N PRO A 156 -9.94 -9.55 -6.39
CA PRO A 156 -10.99 -8.55 -6.51
C PRO A 156 -11.02 -7.60 -5.30
N GLN A 157 -11.53 -6.39 -5.50
CA GLN A 157 -11.73 -5.38 -4.45
C GLN A 157 -12.63 -5.92 -3.31
N LYS A 158 -13.80 -6.46 -3.67
CA LYS A 158 -14.76 -7.04 -2.72
C LYS A 158 -14.55 -8.54 -2.60
N ILE A 159 -14.19 -9.00 -1.42
CA ILE A 159 -14.05 -10.42 -1.09
C ILE A 159 -15.27 -10.86 -0.29
N THR A 160 -15.86 -11.98 -0.67
CA THR A 160 -16.96 -12.59 0.09
C THR A 160 -16.62 -14.06 0.33
N PRO A 161 -16.65 -14.55 1.58
CA PRO A 161 -16.30 -15.93 1.88
C PRO A 161 -17.42 -16.86 1.42
N LYS A 162 -17.29 -17.41 0.21
CA LYS A 162 -18.26 -18.37 -0.36
C LYS A 162 -17.84 -19.83 -0.17
N PHE A 163 -16.59 -20.08 0.21
CA PHE A 163 -16.06 -21.42 0.38
C PHE A 163 -16.51 -22.01 1.72
N GLN A 164 -17.00 -23.25 1.70
CA GLN A 164 -17.29 -24.03 2.90
C GLN A 164 -16.11 -24.95 3.18
N GLY A 165 -15.49 -24.80 4.36
CA GLY A 165 -14.29 -25.51 4.76
C GLY A 165 -13.20 -24.59 5.30
N THR A 166 -12.07 -25.19 5.66
CA THR A 166 -10.93 -24.45 6.23
C THR A 166 -10.08 -23.76 5.17
N VAL A 167 -9.27 -22.78 5.59
CA VAL A 167 -8.30 -22.12 4.69
C VAL A 167 -7.34 -23.14 4.08
N ARG A 168 -6.89 -24.12 4.87
CA ARG A 168 -6.06 -25.24 4.41
C ARG A 168 -6.70 -25.96 3.23
N GLN A 169 -7.97 -26.35 3.36
CA GLN A 169 -8.71 -27.04 2.31
C GLN A 169 -8.86 -26.17 1.06
N LEU A 170 -9.09 -24.87 1.22
CA LEU A 170 -9.17 -23.91 0.12
C LEU A 170 -7.85 -23.83 -0.65
N PHE A 171 -6.71 -23.72 0.04
CA PHE A 171 -5.39 -23.67 -0.59
C PHE A 171 -5.03 -24.97 -1.30
N PHE A 172 -5.23 -26.13 -0.67
CA PHE A 172 -5.02 -27.42 -1.34
C PHE A 172 -5.92 -27.61 -2.56
N LYS A 173 -7.12 -27.02 -2.58
CA LYS A 173 -8.03 -27.11 -3.71
C LYS A 173 -7.63 -26.18 -4.87
N LYS A 174 -7.17 -24.97 -4.57
CA LYS A 174 -6.96 -23.91 -5.58
C LYS A 174 -5.51 -23.78 -6.02
N ILE A 175 -4.56 -23.90 -5.10
CA ILE A 175 -3.15 -23.53 -5.31
C ILE A 175 -2.20 -24.62 -4.79
N LYS A 176 -2.58 -25.90 -4.86
CA LYS A 176 -1.81 -27.04 -4.31
C LYS A 176 -0.31 -26.99 -4.64
N ALA A 177 0.03 -26.76 -5.91
CA ALA A 177 1.42 -26.75 -6.37
C ALA A 177 2.22 -25.59 -5.73
N ALA A 178 1.65 -24.38 -5.74
CA ALA A 178 2.27 -23.22 -5.08
C ALA A 178 2.35 -23.42 -3.57
N PHE A 179 1.28 -23.91 -2.94
CA PHE A 179 1.21 -24.11 -1.50
C PHE A 179 2.28 -25.08 -0.96
N ILE A 180 2.69 -26.08 -1.74
CA ILE A 180 3.74 -27.03 -1.34
C ILE A 180 5.15 -26.50 -1.63
N SER A 181 5.28 -25.48 -2.49
CA SER A 181 6.59 -24.92 -2.88
C SER A 181 7.28 -24.23 -1.70
N PRO A 182 8.52 -24.62 -1.33
CA PRO A 182 9.29 -23.95 -0.28
C PRO A 182 9.52 -22.46 -0.56
N GLN A 183 9.64 -22.09 -1.84
CA GLN A 183 9.82 -20.71 -2.25
C GLN A 183 8.56 -19.89 -1.95
N PHE A 184 7.38 -20.39 -2.35
CA PHE A 184 6.11 -19.71 -2.09
C PHE A 184 5.79 -19.65 -0.60
N GLN A 185 6.18 -20.69 0.15
CA GLN A 185 6.08 -20.71 1.60
C GLN A 185 6.86 -19.56 2.25
N THR A 186 8.07 -19.32 1.77
CA THR A 186 8.98 -18.28 2.29
C THR A 186 8.61 -16.88 1.80
N ASP A 187 8.25 -16.73 0.53
CA ASP A 187 8.00 -15.42 -0.09
C ASP A 187 6.61 -14.87 0.21
N VAL A 188 5.60 -15.75 0.37
CA VAL A 188 4.20 -15.34 0.42
C VAL A 188 3.48 -15.82 1.68
N TYR A 189 3.51 -17.13 1.95
CA TYR A 189 2.65 -17.72 2.99
C TYR A 189 3.06 -17.36 4.42
N ARG A 190 4.33 -17.55 4.79
CA ARG A 190 4.83 -17.28 6.15
C ARG A 190 4.82 -15.79 6.49
N PRO A 191 5.29 -14.87 5.61
CA PRO A 191 5.26 -13.44 5.93
C PRO A 191 3.83 -12.91 6.17
N LEU A 192 2.83 -13.46 5.47
CA LEU A 192 1.43 -13.10 5.69
C LEU A 192 0.82 -13.74 6.96
N LYS A 193 1.61 -14.46 7.77
CA LYS A 193 1.21 -15.10 9.03
C LYS A 193 -0.06 -15.93 8.88
N ILE A 194 -0.13 -16.77 7.84
CA ILE A 194 -1.32 -17.59 7.58
C ILE A 194 -1.41 -18.79 8.53
N ASP A 195 -0.28 -19.27 9.07
CA ASP A 195 -0.24 -20.38 10.03
C ASP A 195 -1.15 -20.15 11.25
N ASP A 196 -1.31 -18.89 11.68
CA ASP A 196 -2.12 -18.50 12.83
C ASP A 196 -3.61 -18.89 12.69
N PHE A 197 -4.12 -18.99 11.46
CA PHE A 197 -5.54 -19.21 11.19
C PHE A 197 -5.80 -20.19 10.02
N ILE A 198 -4.79 -20.95 9.58
CA ILE A 198 -4.88 -21.89 8.45
C ILE A 198 -5.96 -22.98 8.63
N ASP A 199 -6.22 -23.38 9.87
CA ASP A 199 -7.20 -24.40 10.22
C ASP A 199 -8.58 -23.82 10.58
N GLN A 200 -8.74 -22.50 10.55
CA GLN A 200 -10.04 -21.85 10.73
C GLN A 200 -10.91 -21.97 9.47
N GLU A 201 -12.22 -21.91 9.67
CA GLU A 201 -13.19 -21.86 8.57
C GLU A 201 -13.16 -20.51 7.86
N VAL A 202 -13.19 -20.53 6.53
CA VAL A 202 -13.11 -19.32 5.70
C VAL A 202 -14.26 -18.34 5.99
N GLN A 203 -15.40 -18.83 6.45
CA GLN A 203 -16.58 -18.01 6.79
C GLN A 203 -16.43 -17.25 8.12
N ASN A 204 -15.52 -17.68 8.99
CA ASN A 204 -15.32 -17.10 10.32
C ASN A 204 -14.13 -16.13 10.38
N LEU A 205 -13.40 -15.97 9.28
CA LEU A 205 -12.25 -15.08 9.20
C LEU A 205 -12.67 -13.61 9.35
N SER A 206 -11.83 -12.84 10.04
CA SER A 206 -11.89 -11.38 10.02
C SER A 206 -11.62 -10.81 8.62
N GLY A 207 -11.96 -9.54 8.40
CA GLY A 207 -11.70 -8.86 7.12
C GLY A 207 -10.22 -8.88 6.72
N GLY A 208 -9.31 -8.62 7.67
CA GLY A 208 -7.87 -8.62 7.42
C GLY A 208 -7.31 -10.03 7.17
N GLU A 209 -7.79 -11.06 7.86
CA GLU A 209 -7.42 -12.44 7.58
C GLU A 209 -7.91 -12.87 6.19
N LEU A 210 -9.17 -12.60 5.87
CA LEU A 210 -9.75 -12.91 4.57
C LEU A 210 -9.02 -12.19 3.43
N GLN A 211 -8.58 -10.95 3.66
CA GLN A 211 -7.77 -10.19 2.73
C GLN A 211 -6.41 -10.86 2.47
N ARG A 212 -5.71 -11.28 3.53
CA ARG A 212 -4.44 -12.02 3.42
C ARG A 212 -4.62 -13.34 2.66
N VAL A 213 -5.70 -14.08 2.92
CA VAL A 213 -6.06 -15.30 2.15
C VAL A 213 -6.25 -14.97 0.67
N ALA A 214 -6.93 -13.88 0.33
CA ALA A 214 -7.16 -13.49 -1.06
C ALA A 214 -5.87 -13.11 -1.79
N ILE A 215 -4.93 -12.44 -1.11
CA ILE A 215 -3.60 -12.15 -1.66
C ILE A 215 -2.85 -13.45 -1.95
N VAL A 216 -2.79 -14.38 -0.99
CA VAL A 216 -2.12 -15.69 -1.17
C VAL A 216 -2.74 -16.48 -2.33
N LEU A 217 -4.07 -16.51 -2.44
CA LEU A 217 -4.75 -17.17 -3.53
C LEU A 217 -4.40 -16.55 -4.88
N ALA A 218 -4.41 -15.22 -4.98
CA ALA A 218 -4.10 -14.53 -6.22
C ALA A 218 -2.66 -14.84 -6.66
N LEU A 219 -1.68 -14.74 -5.76
CA LEU A 219 -0.27 -15.01 -6.07
C LEU A 219 0.01 -16.49 -6.34
N GLY A 220 -0.72 -17.41 -5.68
CA GLY A 220 -0.54 -18.86 -5.86
C GLY A 220 -1.14 -19.44 -7.14
N MET A 221 -1.99 -18.69 -7.84
CA MET A 221 -2.51 -19.10 -9.15
C MET A 221 -1.45 -18.87 -10.24
N PRO A 222 -1.24 -19.83 -11.15
CA PRO A 222 -0.30 -19.65 -12.25
C PRO A 222 -0.82 -18.58 -13.21
N ALA A 223 -0.09 -17.48 -13.35
CA ALA A 223 -0.42 -16.37 -14.22
C ALA A 223 0.84 -15.69 -14.75
N ASP A 224 0.69 -14.98 -15.88
CA ASP A 224 1.71 -14.08 -16.42
C ASP A 224 1.55 -12.68 -15.85
N ILE A 225 0.31 -12.28 -15.57
CA ILE A 225 -0.04 -10.97 -15.03
C ILE A 225 -0.92 -11.14 -13.80
N TYR A 226 -0.59 -10.42 -12.74
CA TYR A 226 -1.37 -10.37 -11.51
C TYR A 226 -2.10 -9.04 -11.43
N VAL A 227 -3.42 -9.07 -11.22
CA VAL A 227 -4.24 -7.88 -11.02
C VAL A 227 -4.72 -7.86 -9.58
N ILE A 228 -4.27 -6.89 -8.78
CA ILE A 228 -4.53 -6.83 -7.35
C ILE A 228 -5.29 -5.54 -7.04
N ASP A 229 -6.59 -5.66 -6.84
CA ASP A 229 -7.47 -4.51 -6.60
C ASP A 229 -7.66 -4.27 -5.09
N GLU A 230 -7.11 -3.17 -4.57
CA GLU A 230 -7.10 -2.75 -3.17
C GLU A 230 -6.61 -3.82 -2.18
N PRO A 231 -5.32 -4.22 -2.24
CA PRO A 231 -4.71 -5.11 -1.26
C PRO A 231 -4.66 -4.53 0.17
N SER A 232 -4.68 -3.21 0.36
CA SER A 232 -4.65 -2.55 1.68
C SER A 232 -5.96 -2.61 2.49
N ALA A 233 -7.08 -3.00 1.86
CA ALA A 233 -8.40 -3.01 2.50
C ALA A 233 -8.43 -3.91 3.75
N TYR A 234 -8.98 -3.40 4.85
CA TYR A 234 -9.08 -4.08 6.17
C TYR A 234 -7.74 -4.45 6.83
N LEU A 235 -6.60 -4.09 6.23
CA LEU A 235 -5.29 -4.31 6.83
C LEU A 235 -4.91 -3.13 7.72
N ASP A 236 -4.32 -3.44 8.87
CA ASP A 236 -3.59 -2.48 9.69
C ASP A 236 -2.30 -2.01 8.98
N SER A 237 -1.66 -0.97 9.51
CA SER A 237 -0.47 -0.35 8.90
C SER A 237 0.69 -1.32 8.73
N GLU A 238 0.93 -2.22 9.70
CA GLU A 238 1.97 -3.25 9.60
C GLU A 238 1.63 -4.28 8.50
N GLN A 239 0.40 -4.77 8.51
CA GLN A 239 -0.12 -5.71 7.52
C GLN A 239 -0.03 -5.17 6.10
N ARG A 240 -0.30 -3.88 5.90
CA ARG A 240 -0.16 -3.22 4.58
C ARG A 240 1.28 -3.29 4.09
N ILE A 241 2.25 -2.97 4.94
CA ILE A 241 3.67 -2.96 4.56
C ILE A 241 4.17 -4.37 4.29
N ILE A 242 3.81 -5.34 5.13
CA ILE A 242 4.12 -6.75 4.91
C ILE A 242 3.50 -7.23 3.59
N ALA A 243 2.23 -6.91 3.32
CA ALA A 243 1.58 -7.28 2.07
C ALA A 243 2.28 -6.65 0.86
N ALA A 244 2.69 -5.39 0.96
CA ALA A 244 3.44 -4.68 -0.09
C ALA A 244 4.80 -5.35 -0.34
N ARG A 245 5.56 -5.66 0.72
CA ARG A 245 6.82 -6.41 0.67
C ARG A 245 6.65 -7.76 -0.02
N VAL A 246 5.63 -8.52 0.35
CA VAL A 246 5.31 -9.84 -0.21
C VAL A 246 4.97 -9.76 -1.70
N ILE A 247 4.07 -8.83 -2.08
CA ILE A 247 3.67 -8.65 -3.48
C ILE A 247 4.91 -8.28 -4.30
N LYS A 248 5.69 -7.29 -3.86
CA LYS A 248 6.89 -6.86 -4.58
C LYS A 248 7.90 -7.99 -4.75
N ARG A 249 8.27 -8.65 -3.66
CA ARG A 249 9.23 -9.77 -3.67
C ARG A 249 8.79 -10.89 -4.61
N PHE A 250 7.54 -11.35 -4.49
CA PHE A 250 7.03 -12.43 -5.32
C PHE A 250 7.06 -12.08 -6.81
N ILE A 251 6.63 -10.88 -7.19
CA ILE A 251 6.57 -10.45 -8.59
C ILE A 251 7.97 -10.37 -9.21
N MET A 252 8.94 -9.83 -8.45
CA MET A 252 10.33 -9.76 -8.89
C MET A 252 10.97 -11.14 -9.00
N HIS A 253 10.80 -12.01 -8.00
CA HIS A 253 11.35 -13.37 -8.00
C HIS A 253 10.77 -14.24 -9.13
N ALA A 254 9.45 -14.14 -9.34
CA ALA A 254 8.75 -14.93 -10.34
C ALA A 254 8.93 -14.39 -11.77
N LYS A 255 9.56 -13.21 -11.93
CA LYS A 255 9.68 -12.46 -13.19
C LYS A 255 8.33 -12.26 -13.87
N LYS A 256 7.37 -11.77 -13.11
CA LYS A 256 5.98 -11.53 -13.54
C LYS A 256 5.66 -10.05 -13.54
N THR A 257 4.48 -9.68 -14.02
CA THR A 257 4.00 -8.30 -13.99
C THR A 257 2.81 -8.19 -13.05
N ALA A 258 2.70 -7.09 -12.30
CA ALA A 258 1.50 -6.80 -11.52
C ALA A 258 0.87 -5.45 -11.87
N PHE A 259 -0.46 -5.44 -11.95
CA PHE A 259 -1.27 -4.23 -11.95
C PHE A 259 -1.93 -4.12 -10.58
N VAL A 260 -1.61 -3.08 -9.83
CA VAL A 260 -2.13 -2.90 -8.46
C VAL A 260 -2.99 -1.64 -8.41
N VAL A 261 -4.22 -1.75 -7.93
CA VAL A 261 -5.05 -0.58 -7.60
C VAL A 261 -4.85 -0.28 -6.12
N GLU A 262 -4.37 0.92 -5.81
CA GLU A 262 -4.19 1.33 -4.42
C GLU A 262 -4.65 2.76 -4.16
N HIS A 263 -5.10 2.96 -2.92
CA HIS A 263 -5.49 4.25 -2.38
C HIS A 263 -4.55 4.69 -1.25
N ASP A 264 -3.86 3.74 -0.62
CA ASP A 264 -2.84 4.02 0.37
C ASP A 264 -1.57 4.49 -0.35
N PHE A 265 -1.20 5.77 -0.17
CA PHE A 265 -0.08 6.38 -0.88
C PHE A 265 1.27 5.75 -0.51
N ILE A 266 1.41 5.27 0.72
CA ILE A 266 2.64 4.64 1.20
C ILE A 266 2.81 3.28 0.53
N MET A 267 1.77 2.45 0.52
CA MET A 267 1.77 1.16 -0.15
C MET A 267 1.96 1.31 -1.66
N ALA A 268 1.30 2.30 -2.28
CA ALA A 268 1.41 2.58 -3.70
C ALA A 268 2.84 2.97 -4.10
N THR A 269 3.48 3.88 -3.37
CA THR A 269 4.87 4.31 -3.65
C THR A 269 5.90 3.23 -3.35
N TYR A 270 5.62 2.34 -2.39
CA TYR A 270 6.47 1.19 -2.09
C TYR A 270 6.45 0.15 -3.23
N LEU A 271 5.26 -0.11 -3.79
CA LEU A 271 5.02 -1.13 -4.82
C LEU A 271 5.42 -0.67 -6.23
N ALA A 272 5.14 0.58 -6.58
CA ALA A 272 5.18 1.05 -7.95
C ALA A 272 6.60 1.17 -8.52
N ASP A 273 6.81 0.60 -9.71
CA ASP A 273 7.89 1.00 -10.61
C ASP A 273 7.40 2.11 -11.56
N ARG A 274 6.18 1.93 -12.08
CA ARG A 274 5.47 2.89 -12.91
C ARG A 274 4.04 3.06 -12.42
N VAL A 275 3.43 4.18 -12.76
CA VAL A 275 2.08 4.53 -12.34
C VAL A 275 1.19 4.86 -13.52
N ILE A 276 -0.07 4.48 -13.43
CA ILE A 276 -1.14 4.85 -14.36
C ILE A 276 -2.08 5.77 -13.58
N VAL A 277 -2.12 7.04 -13.97
CA VAL A 277 -2.99 8.02 -13.33
C VAL A 277 -4.33 8.09 -14.07
N PHE A 278 -5.42 7.96 -13.32
CA PHE A 278 -6.78 8.14 -13.82
C PHE A 278 -7.27 9.56 -13.52
N ASP A 279 -7.55 10.31 -14.57
CA ASP A 279 -8.06 11.67 -14.49
C ASP A 279 -9.55 11.74 -14.88
N GLY A 280 -10.21 12.85 -14.60
CA GLY A 280 -11.57 13.15 -15.04
C GLY A 280 -12.56 13.35 -13.90
N GLN A 281 -13.86 13.26 -14.22
CA GLN A 281 -14.95 13.43 -13.26
C GLN A 281 -15.51 12.06 -12.85
N PRO A 282 -15.46 11.70 -11.54
CA PRO A 282 -16.06 10.48 -11.03
C PRO A 282 -17.50 10.27 -11.52
N SER A 283 -17.82 9.04 -11.92
CA SER A 283 -19.15 8.63 -12.39
C SER A 283 -19.67 9.34 -13.66
N LYS A 284 -18.86 10.18 -14.32
CA LYS A 284 -19.21 10.83 -15.60
C LYS A 284 -18.27 10.46 -16.72
N LYS A 285 -17.03 10.93 -16.65
CA LYS A 285 -16.04 10.70 -17.69
C LYS A 285 -14.65 10.62 -17.08
N ALA A 286 -13.96 9.52 -17.31
CA ALA A 286 -12.62 9.31 -16.84
C ALA A 286 -11.68 8.93 -17.98
N HIS A 287 -10.40 9.22 -17.79
CA HIS A 287 -9.33 8.96 -18.73
C HIS A 287 -8.18 8.27 -18.01
N ALA A 288 -7.77 7.10 -18.52
CA ALA A 288 -6.57 6.41 -18.04
C ALA A 288 -5.38 6.81 -18.90
N ASN A 289 -4.40 7.46 -18.27
CA ASN A 289 -3.16 7.87 -18.90
C ASN A 289 -2.29 6.66 -19.27
N PRO A 290 -1.33 6.81 -20.20
CA PRO A 290 -0.30 5.79 -20.39
C PRO A 290 0.53 5.62 -19.09
N PRO A 291 1.18 4.47 -18.87
CA PRO A 291 2.00 4.31 -17.68
C PRO A 291 3.23 5.24 -17.72
N GLU A 292 3.51 5.89 -16.60
CA GLU A 292 4.57 6.90 -16.44
C GLU A 292 5.50 6.53 -15.30
N ALA A 293 6.68 7.17 -15.24
CA ALA A 293 7.58 7.02 -14.11
C ALA A 293 6.89 7.47 -12.81
N LEU A 294 7.26 6.82 -11.69
CA LEU A 294 6.65 7.06 -10.38
C LEU A 294 6.55 8.55 -10.03
N VAL A 295 7.67 9.29 -10.12
CA VAL A 295 7.71 10.72 -9.78
C VAL A 295 6.78 11.53 -10.67
N THR A 296 6.82 11.33 -11.98
CA THR A 296 6.01 12.09 -12.95
C THR A 296 4.51 11.87 -12.70
N GLY A 297 4.09 10.62 -12.53
CA GLY A 297 2.67 10.34 -12.32
C GLY A 297 2.18 10.69 -10.92
N CYS A 298 2.99 10.51 -9.86
CA CYS A 298 2.65 11.01 -8.53
C CYS A 298 2.49 12.53 -8.53
N ASN A 299 3.37 13.28 -9.21
CA ASN A 299 3.24 14.72 -9.35
C ASN A 299 1.95 15.12 -10.08
N ARG A 300 1.58 14.41 -11.16
CA ARG A 300 0.30 14.64 -11.85
C ARG A 300 -0.90 14.41 -10.93
N PHE A 301 -0.93 13.27 -10.25
CA PHE A 301 -2.03 12.88 -9.36
C PHE A 301 -2.17 13.83 -8.17
N LEU A 302 -1.07 14.18 -7.50
CA LEU A 302 -1.10 15.09 -6.35
C LEU A 302 -1.44 16.51 -6.75
N LYS A 303 -1.04 16.95 -7.95
CA LYS A 303 -1.43 18.24 -8.51
C LYS A 303 -2.94 18.34 -8.72
N SER A 304 -3.60 17.28 -9.19
CA SER A 304 -5.07 17.31 -9.34
C SER A 304 -5.81 17.37 -8.01
N LEU A 305 -5.18 16.90 -6.93
CA LEU A 305 -5.72 16.95 -5.56
C LEU A 305 -5.36 18.24 -4.81
N ASP A 306 -4.50 19.10 -5.37
CA ASP A 306 -3.91 20.27 -4.70
C ASP A 306 -3.23 19.94 -3.36
N VAL A 307 -2.55 18.78 -3.30
CA VAL A 307 -1.82 18.29 -2.13
C VAL A 307 -0.34 18.15 -2.45
N THR A 308 0.52 18.33 -1.45
CA THR A 308 1.96 18.10 -1.57
C THR A 308 2.45 17.15 -0.49
N PHE A 309 3.48 16.37 -0.83
CA PHE A 309 4.15 15.44 0.06
C PHE A 309 5.63 15.78 0.18
N ARG A 310 6.16 15.62 1.39
CA ARG A 310 7.60 15.61 1.71
C ARG A 310 7.99 14.26 2.30
N ARG A 311 9.28 14.00 2.48
CA ARG A 311 9.76 12.82 3.20
C ARG A 311 10.06 13.19 4.66
N ASP A 312 9.78 12.26 5.58
CA ASP A 312 10.35 12.35 6.92
C ASP A 312 11.82 11.89 6.86
N PRO A 313 12.78 12.64 7.42
CA PRO A 313 14.21 12.35 7.25
C PRO A 313 14.68 11.08 7.95
N ASN A 314 13.95 10.58 8.96
CA ASN A 314 14.39 9.43 9.76
C ASN A 314 13.81 8.12 9.21
N THR A 315 12.52 8.15 8.88
CA THR A 315 11.76 6.95 8.47
C THR A 315 11.60 6.84 6.96
N TYR A 316 11.95 7.90 6.23
CA TYR A 316 11.76 8.06 4.79
C TYR A 316 10.30 7.90 4.35
N ARG A 317 9.31 7.96 5.26
CA ARG A 317 7.91 7.84 4.86
C ARG A 317 7.44 9.08 4.09
N PRO A 318 6.53 8.92 3.12
CA PRO A 318 5.78 10.04 2.57
C PRO A 318 4.95 10.72 3.67
N ARG A 319 5.05 12.04 3.75
CA ARG A 319 4.39 12.89 4.73
C ARG A 319 3.64 14.02 4.03
N ILE A 320 2.34 14.11 4.26
CA ILE A 320 1.48 15.14 3.68
C ILE A 320 1.75 16.51 4.32
N ASN A 321 1.89 17.55 3.51
CA ASN A 321 1.99 18.91 4.03
C ASN A 321 0.60 19.45 4.42
N LYS A 322 0.56 20.21 5.51
CA LYS A 322 -0.64 20.98 5.86
C LYS A 322 -0.85 22.06 4.78
N GLN A 323 -2.11 22.21 4.36
CA GLN A 323 -2.51 23.21 3.36
C GLN A 323 -2.04 24.61 3.78
N PHE A 324 -1.52 25.37 2.83
CA PHE A 324 -1.04 26.75 3.03
C PHE A 324 0.17 26.89 3.97
N SER A 325 0.85 25.79 4.32
CA SER A 325 2.14 25.88 4.99
C SER A 325 3.22 26.43 4.05
N GLN A 326 4.30 26.98 4.59
CA GLN A 326 5.42 27.52 3.80
C GLN A 326 5.96 26.48 2.81
N LEU A 327 6.22 25.26 3.28
CA LEU A 327 6.69 24.15 2.45
C LEU A 327 5.67 23.71 1.39
N ASP A 328 4.37 23.75 1.69
CA ASP A 328 3.31 23.47 0.69
C ASP A 328 3.34 24.52 -0.43
N ALA A 329 3.49 25.81 -0.08
CA ALA A 329 3.54 26.91 -1.03
C ALA A 329 4.80 26.86 -1.92
N GLU A 330 5.96 26.58 -1.33
CA GLU A 330 7.24 26.43 -2.05
C GLU A 330 7.19 25.25 -3.04
N GLN A 331 6.71 24.10 -2.59
CA GLN A 331 6.58 22.90 -3.42
C GLN A 331 5.60 23.12 -4.59
N LYS A 332 4.45 23.75 -4.34
CA LYS A 332 3.48 24.12 -5.38
C LYS A 332 4.06 25.12 -6.38
N ALA A 333 4.82 26.12 -5.92
CA ALA A 333 5.47 27.10 -6.79
C ALA A 333 6.49 26.44 -7.72
N ASN A 334 7.20 25.42 -7.24
CA ASN A 334 8.15 24.65 -8.04
C ASN A 334 7.50 23.55 -8.89
N GLY A 335 6.19 23.32 -8.74
CA GLY A 335 5.47 22.24 -9.42
C GLY A 335 5.86 20.84 -8.96
N GLN A 336 6.50 20.73 -7.79
CA GLN A 336 7.00 19.48 -7.22
C GLN A 336 6.15 19.07 -6.01
N HIS A 337 5.16 18.22 -6.26
CA HIS A 337 4.26 17.66 -5.26
C HIS A 337 4.81 16.39 -4.59
N PHE A 338 5.81 15.72 -5.18
CA PHE A 338 6.43 14.49 -4.68
C PHE A 338 7.90 14.37 -5.08
N PHE A 339 8.73 13.78 -4.20
CA PHE A 339 10.18 13.61 -4.35
C PHE A 339 10.63 12.17 -4.05
N LEU A 340 11.64 11.70 -4.79
CA LEU A 340 12.47 10.53 -4.46
C LEU A 340 13.87 11.01 -4.02
N GLU A 341 14.60 10.18 -3.28
CA GLU A 341 15.89 10.51 -2.67
C GLU A 341 16.97 11.00 -3.67
N GLU A 342 16.89 10.61 -4.94
CA GLU A 342 17.98 10.82 -5.91
C GLU A 342 18.18 12.28 -6.38
N ASP A 343 17.29 13.21 -6.05
CA ASP A 343 17.39 14.60 -6.55
C ASP A 343 18.14 15.58 -5.62
N GLY A 344 18.80 15.13 -4.55
CA GLY A 344 19.53 16.09 -3.69
C GLY A 344 20.34 15.58 -2.49
N ALA A 345 20.70 14.30 -2.41
CA ALA A 345 21.37 13.74 -1.23
C ALA A 345 22.86 13.38 -1.42
N ASP A 346 23.54 13.90 -2.46
CA ASP A 346 24.95 13.56 -2.74
C ASP A 346 25.98 14.60 -2.26
N GLU A 347 25.60 15.61 -1.47
CA GLU A 347 26.58 16.63 -1.03
C GLU A 347 26.85 16.74 0.47
N LEU A 348 26.11 16.08 1.36
CA LEU A 348 26.41 16.20 2.79
C LEU A 348 25.98 14.93 3.52
N LEU A 349 26.97 14.09 3.87
CA LEU A 349 27.08 13.32 5.12
C LEU A 349 28.26 12.32 4.96
N GLU A 350 29.48 12.82 5.06
CA GLU A 350 30.58 12.04 5.63
C GLU A 350 30.69 12.40 7.13
N GLU A 351 30.97 11.37 7.93
CA GLU A 351 31.28 11.39 9.37
C GLU A 351 30.09 11.44 10.34
N GLU A 352 29.70 10.28 10.89
CA GLU A 352 30.07 9.89 12.27
C GLU A 352 29.79 8.38 12.43
N GLY A 353 30.72 7.68 13.10
CA GLY A 353 30.65 6.24 13.36
C GLY A 353 29.94 5.94 14.67
N ASP A 354 29.12 4.88 14.67
CA ASP A 354 28.45 4.39 15.87
C ASP A 354 29.16 3.15 16.43
N GLU A 355 29.40 3.17 17.74
CA GLU A 355 29.83 2.04 18.57
C GLU A 355 28.63 1.12 18.82
N GLU A 356 28.83 -0.20 18.65
CA GLU A 356 27.84 -1.25 18.96
C GLU A 356 27.88 -1.57 20.47
N ASP A 357 26.76 -1.39 21.17
CA ASP A 357 26.47 -2.00 22.47
C ASP A 357 25.43 -3.13 22.27
N ASP A 358 25.87 -4.36 22.55
CA ASP A 358 25.04 -5.57 22.57
C ASP A 358 24.38 -5.73 23.95
N ASP A 359 23.06 -5.54 24.05
CA ASP A 359 22.25 -5.98 25.20
C ASP A 359 21.13 -6.93 24.72
N GLU A 360 21.10 -8.14 25.28
CA GLU A 360 20.09 -9.17 25.05
C GLU A 360 18.78 -8.79 25.77
N GLU A 361 17.75 -8.34 25.04
CA GLU A 361 16.41 -8.09 25.58
C GLU A 361 15.35 -9.11 25.08
N GLU A 362 14.44 -9.47 26.00
CA GLU A 362 13.36 -10.43 25.81
C GLU A 362 12.29 -9.92 24.83
N ILE A 363 11.94 -10.78 23.87
CA ILE A 363 11.13 -10.44 22.69
C ILE A 363 9.68 -10.90 22.86
N LEU A 364 8.71 -10.00 22.61
CA LEU A 364 7.29 -10.33 22.49
C LEU A 364 6.75 -9.80 21.15
N THR A 365 6.14 -10.68 20.34
CA THR A 365 5.71 -10.41 18.95
C THR A 365 4.23 -10.01 18.87
N GLU A 366 3.90 -8.79 18.38
CA GLU A 366 2.52 -8.25 18.42
C GLU A 366 2.13 -7.35 17.21
N LYS A 367 0.84 -6.92 17.12
CA LYS A 367 0.20 -6.17 16.01
C LYS A 367 -0.84 -5.18 16.54
N GLU A 368 -1.02 -4.03 15.86
CA GLU A 368 -1.32 -2.76 16.55
C GLU A 368 -2.38 -1.85 15.91
N SER A 369 -2.83 -0.85 16.68
CA SER A 369 -3.71 0.23 16.22
C SER A 369 -3.27 1.59 16.81
N CYS A 370 -3.76 2.71 16.28
CA CYS A 370 -3.34 4.05 16.72
C CYS A 370 -4.58 4.87 17.14
N ILE A 371 -4.60 5.44 18.37
CA ILE A 371 -5.68 6.31 18.86
C ILE A 371 -5.20 7.75 18.91
N VAL A 372 -5.96 8.66 18.33
CA VAL A 372 -5.67 10.11 18.30
C VAL A 372 -6.43 10.81 19.41
N ARG A 373 -5.77 11.72 20.14
CA ARG A 373 -6.41 12.69 21.03
C ARG A 373 -6.15 14.12 20.52
N LEU A 374 -7.19 14.89 20.20
CA LEU A 374 -7.02 16.28 19.78
C LEU A 374 -7.18 17.26 20.96
N ARG A 375 -6.03 17.83 21.39
CA ARG A 375 -5.72 18.96 22.29
C ARG A 375 -6.32 18.99 23.71
N GLU A 376 -5.55 19.50 24.67
CA GLU A 376 -6.01 19.98 25.98
C GLU A 376 -6.28 21.50 25.97
N PRO A 377 -7.24 21.99 26.77
CA PRO A 377 -7.44 23.43 26.95
C PRO A 377 -6.33 24.00 27.85
N GLY A 378 -5.48 24.87 27.29
CA GLY A 378 -4.53 25.69 28.05
C GLY A 378 -3.05 25.33 27.86
N ALA A 379 -2.49 25.74 26.72
CA ALA A 379 -1.08 26.10 26.55
C ALA A 379 -0.99 27.17 25.46
#